data_AF-R6WN97-F1
#
_entry.id   AF-R6WN97-F1
#
_cell.length_a   1.000
_cell.length_b   1.000
_cell.length_c   1.000
_cell.angle_alpha   90.00
_cell.angle_beta   90.00
_cell.angle_gamma   90.00
#
_symmetry.space_group_name_H-M   'P 1'
#
loop_
_entity.id
_entity.type
_entity.pdbx_description
1 polymer ?
#
loop_
_entity_poly.entity_id
_entity_poly.type
_entity_poly.pdbx_seq_one_letter_code
_entity_poly.pdbx_strand_id
1 'polypeptide(L)' 'MTFSKDSILVKTWVSLVLTGTFTLEQVPKLFNLKSVVSEIVNSLM' A
#
# COMPACT_ATOMS: atom_id res chain seq x y z
N MET A 1 9.93 -8.07 -10.01
CA MET A 1 9.72 -8.34 -8.58
C MET A 1 8.25 -8.11 -8.28
N THR A 2 7.62 -9.00 -7.51
CA THR A 2 6.19 -8.91 -7.18
C THR A 2 6.05 -8.82 -5.68
N PHE A 3 5.44 -7.74 -5.20
CA PHE A 3 5.12 -7.56 -3.79
C PHE A 3 3.89 -8.39 -3.42
N SER A 4 3.95 -9.10 -2.29
CA SER A 4 2.81 -9.77 -1.66
C SER A 4 2.30 -8.95 -0.48
N LYS A 5 1.10 -9.28 0.01
CA LYS A 5 0.49 -8.67 1.21
C LYS A 5 1.36 -8.84 2.46
N ASP A 6 2.21 -9.86 2.48
CA ASP A 6 3.14 -10.14 3.57
C ASP A 6 4.41 -9.28 3.55
N SER A 7 4.68 -8.59 2.44
CA SER A 7 5.85 -7.72 2.30
C SER A 7 5.85 -6.63 3.37
N ILE A 8 6.99 -6.48 4.05
CA ILE A 8 7.21 -5.40 5.02
C ILE A 8 6.96 -4.04 4.37
N LEU A 9 7.43 -3.85 3.13
CA LEU A 9 7.22 -2.60 2.41
C LEU A 9 5.74 -2.31 2.18
N VAL A 10 4.96 -3.32 1.78
CA VAL A 10 3.51 -3.18 1.59
C VAL A 10 2.83 -2.82 2.91
N LYS A 11 3.15 -3.53 4.00
CA LYS A 11 2.59 -3.27 5.34
C LYS A 11 2.91 -1.85 5.82
N THR A 12 4.14 -1.37 5.62
CA THR A 12 4.52 0.00 5.97
C THR A 12 3.69 1.02 5.20
N TRP A 13 3.54 0.85 3.88
CA TRP A 13 2.72 1.77 3.07
C TRP A 13 1.24 1.74 3.46
N VAL A 14 0.67 0.56 3.71
CA VAL A 14 -0.71 0.44 4.20
C VAL A 14 -0.87 1.18 5.52
N SER A 15 0.05 0.99 6.48
CA SER A 15 0.01 1.71 7.76
C SER A 15 0.07 3.21 7.58
N LEU A 16 1.00 3.71 6.75
CA LEU A 16 1.17 5.14 6.47
C LEU A 16 -0.07 5.78 5.82
N VAL A 17 -0.78 5.03 4.99
CA VAL A 17 -2.03 5.48 4.37
C VAL A 17 -3.16 5.50 5.39
N LEU A 18 -3.31 4.44 6.19
CA LEU A 18 -4.35 4.34 7.21
C LEU A 18 -4.17 5.37 8.34
N THR A 19 -2.93 5.76 8.67
CA THR A 19 -2.66 6.84 9.63
C THR A 19 -2.86 8.23 9.05
N GLY A 20 -3.22 8.36 7.78
CA GLY A 20 -3.41 9.63 7.09
C GLY A 20 -2.11 10.41 6.84
N THR A 21 -0.94 9.80 7.05
CA THR A 21 0.36 10.42 6.76
C THR A 21 0.57 10.57 5.26
N PHE A 22 0.07 9.62 4.48
CA PHE A 22 0.07 9.64 3.02
C PHE A 22 -1.31 9.28 2.48
N THR A 23 -1.61 9.71 1.26
CA THR A 23 -2.78 9.28 0.49
C THR A 23 -2.44 8.10 -0.42
N LEU A 24 -3.44 7.35 -0.87
CA LEU A 24 -3.27 6.29 -1.89
C LEU A 24 -2.64 6.82 -3.18
N GLU A 25 -2.83 8.10 -3.50
CA GLU A 25 -2.26 8.74 -4.68
C GLU A 25 -0.75 8.88 -4.58
N GLN A 26 -0.23 9.15 -3.37
CA GLN A 26 1.19 9.34 -3.07
C GLN A 26 1.97 8.01 -3.00
N VAL A 27 1.30 6.86 -2.97
CA VAL A 27 1.97 5.56 -3.03
C VAL A 27 2.70 5.43 -4.38
N PRO A 28 4.01 5.13 -4.39
CA PRO A 28 4.79 5.10 -5.62
C PRO A 28 4.32 3.96 -6.53
N LYS A 29 4.27 4.24 -7.84
CA LYS A 29 4.01 3.26 -8.89
C LYS A 29 5.26 2.39 -9.15
N LEU A 30 5.65 1.61 -8.15
CA LEU A 30 6.78 0.69 -8.21
C LEU A 30 6.27 -0.75 -8.39
N PHE A 31 6.49 -1.35 -9.56
CA PHE A 31 5.95 -2.67 -9.92
C PHE A 31 4.43 -2.75 -9.59
N ASN A 32 4.02 -3.69 -8.74
CA ASN A 32 2.64 -3.86 -8.28
C ASN A 32 2.35 -3.22 -6.90
N LEU A 33 3.28 -2.46 -6.32
CA LEU A 33 3.15 -1.93 -4.94
C LEU A 33 1.87 -1.11 -4.76
N LYS A 34 1.66 -0.09 -5.60
CA LYS A 34 0.47 0.77 -5.52
C LYS A 34 -0.83 -0.05 -5.65
N SER A 35 -0.85 -1.04 -6.54
CA SER A 35 -2.04 -1.89 -6.72
C SER A 35 -2.36 -2.68 -5.45
N VAL A 36 -1.34 -3.34 -4.86
CA VAL A 36 -1.53 -4.18 -3.67
C VAL A 36 -1.89 -3.34 -2.45
N VAL A 37 -1.24 -2.18 -2.27
CA VAL A 37 -1.57 -1.25 -1.17
C VAL A 37 -3.01 -0.74 -1.31
N SER A 38 -3.42 -0.32 -2.50
CA SER A 38 -4.80 0.13 -2.75
C SER A 38 -5.82 -0.98 -2.50
N GLU A 39 -5.55 -2.21 -2.93
CA GLU A 39 -6.43 -3.36 -2.69
C GLU A 39 -6.64 -3.61 -1.19
N ILE A 40 -5.56 -3.59 -0.40
CA ILE A 40 -5.63 -3.82 1.06
C ILE A 40 -6.39 -2.68 1.74
N VAL A 41 -6.03 -1.43 1.45
CA VAL A 41 -6.66 -0.25 2.08
C VAL A 41 -8.15 -0.18 1.74
N ASN A 42 -8.53 -0.42 0.48
CA ASN A 42 -9.95 -0.45 0.07
C ASN A 42 -10.72 -1.63 0.66
N SER A 43 -10.06 -2.73 1.07
CA SER A 43 -10.70 -3.85 1.75
C SER A 43 -10.89 -3.62 3.25
N LEU A 44 -10.23 -2.60 3.82
CA LEU A 44 -10.29 -2.25 5.24
C LEU A 44 -11.21 -1.06 5.54
N MET A 45 -11.60 -0.30 4.51
CA MET A 45 -12.60 0.77 4.55
C MET A 45 -13.98 0.24 4.21
#